data_AF-X1QWP4-F1
#
_entry.id   AF-X1QWP4-F1
#
_cell.length_a   1.000
_cell.length_b   1.000
_cell.length_c   1.000
_cell.angle_alpha   90.00
_cell.angle_beta   90.00
_cell.angle_gamma   90.00
#
_symmetry.space_group_name_H-M   'P 1'
#
loop_
_entity.id
_entity.type
_entity.pdbx_description
1 polymer ?
#
loop_
_entity_poly.entity_id
_entity_poly.type
_entity_poly.pdbx_seq_one_letter_code
_entity_poly.pdbx_strand_id
1 'polypeptide(L)'
;MEPDSKDYSKIGLRDLSAREIKDIAEKAAKKESLTELNRARVSPSSSQETVIHMMSRLGIPVERIAALLKINRKTAKKYSENPRLIRSIKKSLKKGHACHKVAEEYG
;
A
#
# COMPACT_ATOMS: atom_id res chain seq x y z
N MET A 1 11.32 18.09 30.71
CA MET A 1 9.96 18.03 31.27
C MET A 1 9.20 17.05 30.39
N GLU A 2 9.09 15.81 30.86
CA GLU A 2 8.44 14.69 30.14
C GLU A 2 6.95 15.00 29.91
N PRO A 3 6.36 14.72 28.74
CA PRO A 3 4.92 14.79 28.58
C PRO A 3 4.28 13.54 29.20
N ASP A 4 3.53 13.74 30.28
CA ASP A 4 2.66 12.73 30.88
C ASP A 4 1.82 12.04 29.80
N SER A 5 2.12 10.77 29.53
CA SER A 5 1.27 9.87 28.76
C SER A 5 0.06 9.50 29.63
N LYS A 6 -0.89 10.43 29.79
CA LYS A 6 -2.18 10.14 30.41
C LYS A 6 -3.00 9.29 29.46
N ASP A 7 -3.35 8.08 29.89
CA ASP A 7 -4.27 7.20 29.19
C ASP A 7 -5.70 7.78 29.28
N TYR A 8 -6.07 8.60 28.29
CA TYR A 8 -7.39 9.23 28.19
C TYR A 8 -8.55 8.24 27.96
N SER A 9 -8.28 6.94 27.80
CA SER A 9 -9.31 5.91 27.59
C SER A 9 -10.25 5.67 28.79
N LYS A 10 -9.94 6.24 29.97
CA LYS A 10 -10.73 6.06 31.20
C LYS A 10 -11.42 7.34 31.71
N ILE A 11 -11.22 8.48 31.05
CA ILE A 11 -11.73 9.77 31.52
C ILE A 11 -13.10 10.02 30.88
N GLY A 12 -14.15 10.16 31.71
CA GLY A 12 -15.47 10.49 31.21
C GLY A 12 -15.50 11.90 30.61
N LEU A 13 -16.29 12.12 29.57
CA LEU A 13 -16.44 13.44 28.93
C LEU A 13 -16.83 14.57 29.92
N ARG A 14 -17.42 14.22 31.07
CA ARG A 14 -17.80 15.16 32.14
C ARG A 14 -16.61 15.68 32.95
N ASP A 15 -15.49 14.97 32.93
CA ASP A 15 -14.28 15.30 33.70
C ASP A 15 -13.28 16.14 32.89
N LEU A 16 -13.56 16.38 31.62
CA LEU A 16 -12.70 17.13 30.70
C LEU A 16 -13.19 18.57 30.57
N SER A 17 -12.25 19.50 30.63
CA SER A 17 -12.54 20.90 30.30
C SER A 17 -12.83 21.06 28.81
N ALA A 18 -13.57 22.13 28.45
CA ALA A 18 -13.86 22.44 27.05
C ALA A 18 -12.60 22.59 26.18
N ARG A 19 -11.47 23.00 26.77
CA ARG A 19 -10.17 23.09 26.09
C ARG A 19 -9.62 21.71 25.76
N GLU A 20 -9.66 20.79 26.71
CA GLU A 20 -9.16 19.42 26.51
C GLU A 20 -10.00 18.64 25.49
N ILE A 21 -11.33 18.85 25.50
CA ILE A 21 -12.23 18.26 24.48
C ILE A 21 -11.86 18.78 23.08
N LYS A 22 -11.61 20.08 22.94
CA LYS A 22 -11.20 20.69 21.67
C LYS A 22 -9.86 20.14 21.18
N ASP A 23 -8.87 20.00 22.06
CA ASP A 23 -7.55 19.47 21.72
C ASP A 23 -7.62 18.00 21.29
N ILE A 24 -8.46 17.20 21.94
CA ILE A 24 -8.70 15.80 21.55
C ILE A 24 -9.35 15.73 20.16
N ALA A 25 -10.37 16.56 19.91
CA ALA A 25 -11.05 16.61 18.62
C ALA A 25 -10.10 17.04 17.48
N GLU A 26 -9.27 18.06 17.72
CA GLU A 26 -8.30 18.53 16.73
C GLU A 26 -7.21 17.49 16.44
N LYS A 27 -6.73 16.77 17.48
CA LYS A 27 -5.81 15.64 17.29
C LYS A 27 -6.45 14.49 16.52
N ALA A 28 -7.72 14.18 16.78
CA ALA A 28 -8.47 13.15 16.06
C ALA A 28 -8.63 13.51 14.57
N ALA A 29 -9.04 14.75 14.27
CA ALA A 29 -9.19 15.24 12.91
C ALA A 29 -7.87 15.22 12.13
N LYS A 30 -6.76 15.63 12.76
CA LYS A 30 -5.42 15.56 12.15
C LYS A 30 -4.98 14.11 11.89
N LYS A 31 -5.30 13.18 12.79
CA LYS A 31 -5.00 11.75 12.62
C LYS A 31 -5.79 11.15 11.46
N GLU A 32 -7.06 11.49 11.32
CA GLU A 32 -7.92 11.05 10.20
C GLU A 32 -7.42 11.60 8.86
N SER A 33 -7.15 12.90 8.78
CA SER A 33 -6.58 13.54 7.59
C SER A 33 -5.25 12.90 7.17
N LEU A 34 -4.37 12.60 8.13
CA LEU A 34 -3.11 11.89 7.85
C LEU A 34 -3.36 10.45 7.36
N THR A 35 -4.36 9.78 7.91
CA THR A 35 -4.73 8.41 7.50
C THR A 35 -5.31 8.38 6.08
N GLU A 36 -6.15 9.36 5.72
CA GLU A 36 -6.69 9.53 4.36
C GLU A 36 -5.61 9.93 3.34
N LEU A 37 -4.70 10.82 3.70
CA LEU A 37 -3.58 11.23 2.84
C LEU A 37 -2.61 10.06 2.59
N ASN A 38 -2.38 9.22 3.60
CA ASN A 38 -1.62 7.98 3.44
C ASN A 38 -2.38 6.93 2.63
N ARG A 39 -3.71 6.91 2.66
CA ARG A 39 -4.55 6.03 1.82
C ARG A 39 -4.50 6.41 0.35
N ALA A 40 -4.47 7.71 0.04
CA ALA A 40 -4.31 8.23 -1.32
C ALA A 40 -2.89 8.00 -1.90
N ARG A 41 -1.88 7.80 -1.03
CA ARG A 41 -0.52 7.40 -1.43
C ARG A 41 -0.39 5.90 -1.73
N VAL A 42 -1.43 5.09 -1.51
CA VAL A 42 -1.41 3.66 -1.85
C VAL A 42 -1.62 3.48 -3.35
N SER A 43 -0.46 3.44 -3.99
CA SER A 43 -0.12 2.85 -5.27
C SER A 43 -0.56 3.58 -6.54
N PRO A 44 0.36 3.80 -7.51
CA PRO A 44 -0.03 3.98 -8.89
C PRO A 44 -0.91 2.77 -9.28
N SER A 45 -1.88 2.96 -10.18
CA SER A 45 -2.74 1.88 -10.66
C SER A 45 -1.89 0.81 -11.35
N SER A 46 -1.30 -0.09 -10.56
CA SER A 46 -0.44 -1.16 -11.06
C SER A 46 -1.32 -2.03 -11.94
N SER A 47 -0.90 -2.23 -13.18
CA SER A 47 -1.67 -3.05 -14.10
C SER A 47 -1.90 -4.42 -13.46
N GLN A 48 -3.08 -5.01 -13.70
CA GLN A 48 -3.41 -6.34 -13.18
C GLN A 48 -2.34 -7.38 -13.56
N GLU A 49 -1.70 -7.21 -14.72
CA GLU A 49 -0.58 -8.04 -15.17
C GLU A 49 0.63 -7.93 -14.24
N THR A 50 0.97 -6.72 -13.79
CA THR A 50 2.07 -6.46 -12.87
C THR A 50 1.82 -7.09 -11.50
N VAL A 51 0.62 -6.93 -10.96
CA VAL A 51 0.21 -7.52 -9.67
C VAL A 51 0.35 -9.04 -9.72
N ILE A 52 -0.18 -9.67 -10.76
CA ILE A 52 -0.08 -11.13 -10.95
C ILE A 52 1.39 -11.56 -11.05
N HIS A 53 2.20 -10.83 -11.81
CA HIS A 53 3.63 -11.15 -11.96
C HIS A 53 4.37 -11.06 -10.62
N MET A 54 4.15 -9.99 -9.85
CA MET A 54 4.76 -9.82 -8.53
C MET A 54 4.36 -10.91 -7.55
N MET A 55 3.07 -11.22 -7.45
CA MET A 55 2.58 -12.30 -6.60
C MET A 55 3.21 -13.66 -6.98
N SER A 56 3.37 -13.92 -8.27
CA SER A 56 4.05 -15.12 -8.74
C SER A 56 5.53 -15.15 -8.37
N ARG A 57 6.23 -14.01 -8.41
CA ARG A 57 7.64 -13.90 -8.00
C ARG A 57 7.85 -14.10 -6.50
N LEU A 58 6.85 -13.77 -5.69
CA LEU A 58 6.81 -14.06 -4.26
C LEU A 58 6.47 -15.53 -3.95
N GLY A 59 6.33 -16.38 -4.98
CA GLY A 59 6.05 -17.81 -4.80
C GLY A 59 4.58 -18.12 -4.51
N ILE A 60 3.66 -17.17 -4.72
CA ILE A 60 2.23 -17.43 -4.54
C ILE A 60 1.74 -18.31 -5.70
N PRO A 61 1.10 -19.47 -5.42
CA PRO A 61 0.58 -20.34 -6.48
C PRO A 61 -0.48 -19.65 -7.33
N VAL A 62 -0.53 -20.00 -8.62
CA VAL A 62 -1.45 -19.40 -9.61
C VAL A 62 -2.92 -19.55 -9.18
N GLU A 63 -3.28 -20.67 -8.56
CA GLU A 63 -4.62 -20.95 -8.04
C GLU A 63 -5.00 -19.94 -6.95
N ARG A 64 -4.05 -19.64 -6.05
CA ARG A 64 -4.24 -18.69 -4.95
C ARG A 64 -4.32 -17.26 -5.47
N ILE A 65 -3.50 -16.91 -6.47
CA ILE A 65 -3.58 -15.60 -7.14
C ILE A 65 -4.94 -15.41 -7.81
N ALA A 66 -5.41 -16.42 -8.55
CA ALA A 66 -6.69 -16.39 -9.24
C ALA A 66 -7.85 -16.19 -8.25
N ALA A 67 -7.82 -16.89 -7.10
CA ALA A 67 -8.81 -16.74 -6.04
C ALA A 67 -8.77 -15.35 -5.39
N LEU A 68 -7.58 -14.84 -5.04
CA LEU A 68 -7.41 -13.54 -4.39
C LEU A 68 -7.87 -12.38 -5.27
N LEU A 69 -7.55 -12.44 -6.56
CA LEU A 69 -7.89 -11.40 -7.53
C LEU A 69 -9.27 -11.60 -8.18
N LYS A 70 -9.96 -12.71 -7.90
CA LYS A 70 -11.25 -13.11 -8.52
C LYS A 70 -11.18 -13.13 -10.04
N ILE A 71 -10.13 -13.73 -10.60
CA ILE A 71 -9.89 -13.82 -12.04
C ILE A 71 -9.81 -15.28 -12.50
N ASN A 72 -9.89 -15.49 -13.81
CA ASN A 72 -9.72 -16.82 -14.39
C ASN A 72 -8.28 -17.32 -14.16
N ARG A 73 -8.13 -18.60 -13.80
CA ARG A 73 -6.83 -19.29 -13.68
C ARG A 73 -5.96 -19.13 -14.92
N LYS A 74 -6.56 -19.16 -16.13
CA LYS A 74 -5.83 -18.94 -17.39
C LYS A 74 -5.21 -17.54 -17.45
N THR A 75 -5.93 -16.53 -16.97
CA THR A 75 -5.45 -15.15 -16.88
C THR A 75 -4.32 -15.02 -15.87
N ALA A 76 -4.46 -15.63 -14.70
CA ALA A 76 -3.41 -15.66 -13.69
C ALA A 76 -2.13 -16.36 -14.22
N LYS A 77 -2.26 -17.50 -14.91
CA LYS A 77 -1.13 -18.21 -15.52
C LYS A 77 -0.48 -17.41 -16.66
N LYS A 78 -1.27 -16.74 -17.49
CA LYS A 78 -0.75 -15.92 -18.59
C LYS A 78 0.17 -14.80 -18.08
N TYR A 79 -0.19 -14.18 -16.97
CA TYR A 79 0.53 -13.03 -16.43
C TYR A 79 1.57 -13.37 -15.37
N SER A 80 1.54 -14.57 -14.77
CA SER A 80 2.59 -15.02 -13.85
C SER A 80 3.96 -15.05 -14.53
N GLU A 81 4.00 -15.45 -15.81
CA GLU A 81 5.22 -15.59 -16.60
C GLU A 81 5.53 -14.36 -17.46
N ASN A 82 4.74 -13.28 -17.39
CA ASN A 82 4.66 -12.18 -18.37
C ASN A 82 6.01 -11.84 -19.05
N PRO A 83 6.29 -12.45 -20.23
CA PRO A 83 7.61 -12.34 -20.85
C PRO A 83 7.85 -10.94 -21.41
N ARG A 84 6.78 -10.19 -21.71
CA ARG A 84 6.86 -8.80 -22.18
C ARG A 84 7.35 -7.90 -21.07
N LEU A 85 6.79 -8.01 -19.86
CA LEU A 85 7.21 -7.25 -18.69
C LEU A 85 8.68 -7.53 -18.33
N ILE A 86 9.06 -8.82 -18.29
CA ILE A 86 10.45 -9.24 -18.04
C ILE A 86 11.40 -8.65 -19.09
N ARG A 87 11.01 -8.68 -20.37
CA ARG A 87 11.81 -8.11 -21.46
C ARG A 87 11.97 -6.61 -21.33
N SER A 88 10.91 -5.88 -20.97
CA SER A 88 10.96 -4.43 -20.76
C SER A 88 11.88 -4.06 -19.59
N ILE A 89 11.73 -4.71 -18.44
CA ILE A 89 12.60 -4.51 -17.27
C ILE A 89 14.06 -4.77 -17.64
N LYS A 90 14.35 -5.92 -18.29
CA LYS A 90 15.72 -6.25 -18.75
C LYS A 90 16.26 -5.21 -19.73
N LYS A 91 15.42 -4.69 -20.64
CA LYS A 91 15.83 -3.65 -21.60
C LYS A 91 16.18 -2.35 -20.88
N SER A 92 15.38 -1.92 -19.91
CA SER A 92 15.64 -0.70 -19.13
C SER A 92 16.91 -0.81 -18.31
N LEU A 93 17.13 -1.96 -17.65
CA LEU A 93 18.37 -2.21 -16.91
C LEU A 93 19.59 -2.25 -17.84
N LYS A 94 19.50 -2.88 -19.02
CA LYS A 94 20.57 -2.88 -20.03
C LYS A 94 20.90 -1.49 -20.57
N LYS A 95 19.95 -0.56 -20.56
CA LYS A 95 20.17 0.85 -20.92
C LYS A 95 20.88 1.65 -19.81
N GLY A 96 21.20 1.03 -18.67
CA GLY A 96 21.84 1.70 -17.55
C GLY A 96 20.88 2.50 -16.67
N HIS A 97 19.56 2.28 -16.78
CA HIS A 97 18.62 2.90 -15.86
C HIS A 97 18.85 2.34 -14.44
N ALA A 98 18.85 3.23 -13.45
CA ALA A 98 19.00 2.84 -12.06
C ALA A 98 17.82 1.96 -11.61
N CYS A 99 18.10 0.95 -10.78
CA CYS A 99 17.09 -0.01 -10.34
C CYS A 99 15.86 0.64 -9.70
N HIS A 100 16.03 1.72 -8.94
CA HIS A 100 14.90 2.44 -8.33
C HIS A 100 13.94 3.02 -9.37
N LYS A 101 14.46 3.60 -10.47
CA LYS A 101 13.62 4.14 -11.55
C LYS A 101 12.88 3.05 -12.31
N VAL A 102 13.53 1.90 -12.53
CA VAL A 102 12.89 0.75 -13.16
C VAL A 102 11.82 0.15 -12.24
N ALA A 103 12.02 0.16 -10.93
CA ALA A 103 11.01 -0.26 -9.98
C ALA A 103 9.80 0.68 -9.95
N GLU A 104 9.99 2.00 -9.99
CA GLU A 104 8.90 2.98 -10.07
C GLU A 104 8.08 2.86 -11.37
N GLU A 105 8.73 2.47 -12.49
CA GLU A 105 8.07 2.36 -13.79
C GLU A 105 7.29 1.04 -13.96
N TYR A 106 7.72 -0.03 -13.29
CA TYR A 106 7.20 -1.39 -13.51
C TYR A 106 6.71 -2.12 -12.25
N GLY A 107 6.70 -1.48 -11.07
CA GLY A 107 6.20 -2.00 -9.79
C GLY A 107 5.01 -1.22 -9.28
#